data_AF-A0A139CYT0-F1
#
_entry.id   AF-A0A139CYT0-F1
#
_cell.length_a   1.000
_cell.length_b   1.000
_cell.length_c   1.000
_cell.angle_alpha   90.00
_cell.angle_beta   90.00
_cell.angle_gamma   90.00
#
_symmetry.space_group_name_H-M   'P 1'
#
loop_
_entity.id
_entity.type
_entity.pdbx_description
1 polymer ?
#
loop_
_entity_poly.entity_id
_entity_poly.type
_entity_poly.pdbx_seq_one_letter_code
_entity_poly.pdbx_strand_id
1 'polypeptide(L)'
;MSRAFNFCAGPATLPEAVLKQAQSEMLDWRGTGMSVMEMSHRSDEFVAIAETAEQDLRELAGISDDYAVLFMQGGASSQFATIPLNLLGDKTSADYINTGIWSKKAIAEAKRYADVSSEDSGFTTVPDPAGWNTRADAAYLHYTPNETIGGLEYYFIPDSGDVPLVADMSSTMLSRPVDVSKFGLIYAGAQKNIGPSGLVVVIIRKDLLGKARKETPTMMNYQVIADNGSMYNTPATYSWYLAGLVFKWLKEQGGVQAMGEINARKARKLYDFIDGNDFYANPIDPRFRSWMNVPFTLADDALNSEFLKGADARGLLNLKGHRSVGGMRASIYNAMPEEGVDALIDYMATFAKTDEATRLGELREEIDSLDQQIMALISKRAECAQEVAHVKMAANPGEDVFFYRPEREAQVLRRIKEQNPGPLPDEEMARLFREIMSACLALEKPMHIAFLGPVGTFTQAAALKHFGHSVVSVPLPAIDAVFREVESGAAHYGVVPVENSTEGMINHTLDMFMSSPLKICGEVQLRIHHHLLVNPAHEGQEITRIYSHQQSFAQCRKWLDANRYGVERITVSSNAEAARRAAEEPGTAAIAGDMAAELYGLEKLANSIEDRPDNTTRFLIIGREEVPASGHD
;
A
#
# COMPACT_ATOMS: atom_id res chain seq x y z
N MET A 1 35.08 -5.57 14.84
CA MET A 1 33.77 -4.99 14.51
C MET A 1 33.80 -4.59 13.04
N SER A 2 32.77 -4.93 12.26
CA SER A 2 32.60 -4.42 10.90
C SER A 2 32.35 -2.90 10.95
N ARG A 3 32.81 -2.17 9.92
CA ARG A 3 32.59 -0.72 9.83
C ARG A 3 31.12 -0.43 9.57
N ALA A 4 30.53 0.50 10.32
CA ALA A 4 29.14 0.94 10.12
C ALA A 4 28.95 1.68 8.79
N PHE A 5 27.74 1.63 8.22
CA PHE A 5 27.37 2.37 7.03
C PHE A 5 26.86 3.77 7.42
N ASN A 6 27.53 4.81 6.93
CA ASN A 6 27.24 6.18 7.30
C ASN A 6 26.54 6.94 6.16
N PHE A 7 25.23 7.12 6.28
CA PHE A 7 24.38 7.83 5.31
C PHE A 7 24.34 9.35 5.51
N CYS A 8 25.28 9.91 6.28
CA CYS A 8 25.32 11.34 6.55
C CYS A 8 25.41 12.16 5.25
N ALA A 9 24.60 13.21 5.17
CA ALA A 9 24.55 14.09 4.01
C ALA A 9 25.71 15.08 3.91
N GLY A 10 26.54 15.19 4.94
CA GLY A 10 27.69 16.11 5.01
C GLY A 10 28.03 16.46 6.46
N PRO A 11 29.23 16.14 6.98
CA PRO A 11 30.32 15.42 6.30
C PRO A 11 29.95 13.98 5.95
N ALA A 12 30.23 13.57 4.72
CA ALA A 12 29.91 12.25 4.19
C ALA A 12 30.91 11.18 4.60
N THR A 13 30.57 9.92 4.32
CA THR A 13 31.54 8.81 4.40
C THR A 13 32.70 9.04 3.41
N LEU A 14 33.92 8.66 3.82
CA LEU A 14 35.11 8.67 2.98
C LEU A 14 35.56 7.24 2.66
N PRO A 15 36.20 7.01 1.49
CA PRO A 15 36.70 5.69 1.13
C PRO A 15 37.67 5.16 2.19
N GLU A 16 37.54 3.89 2.55
CA GLU A 16 38.41 3.28 3.56
C GLU A 16 39.88 3.28 3.16
N ALA A 17 40.16 3.03 1.87
CA ALA A 17 41.52 3.04 1.33
C ALA A 17 42.19 4.41 1.54
N VAL A 18 41.46 5.50 1.32
CA VAL A 18 41.94 6.87 1.53
C VAL A 18 42.25 7.11 3.02
N LEU A 19 41.35 6.71 3.91
CA LEU A 19 41.57 6.89 5.36
C LEU A 19 42.76 6.08 5.87
N LYS A 20 42.95 4.84 5.38
CA LYS A 20 44.11 4.00 5.73
C LYS A 20 45.42 4.60 5.24
N GLN A 21 45.44 5.10 4.00
CA GLN A 21 46.64 5.76 3.48
C GLN A 21 46.95 7.03 4.29
N ALA A 22 45.97 7.89 4.52
CA ALA A 22 46.13 9.10 5.32
C ALA A 22 46.59 8.80 6.77
N GLN A 23 46.10 7.71 7.37
CA GLN A 23 46.57 7.24 8.67
C GLN A 23 48.05 6.83 8.62
N SER A 24 48.45 6.06 7.61
CA SER A 24 49.85 5.60 7.48
C SER A 24 50.84 6.73 7.19
N GLU A 25 50.41 7.77 6.45
CA GLU A 25 51.23 8.92 6.07
C GLU A 25 51.13 10.07 7.09
N MET A 26 50.33 9.94 8.16
CA MET A 26 50.01 11.05 9.06
C MET A 26 51.22 11.64 9.77
N LEU A 27 52.17 10.79 10.19
CA LEU A 27 53.37 11.19 10.94
C LEU A 27 54.63 11.24 10.07
N ASP A 28 54.57 10.67 8.86
CA ASP A 28 55.69 10.61 7.95
C ASP A 28 55.17 10.48 6.51
N TRP A 29 54.93 11.63 5.87
CA TRP A 29 54.46 11.64 4.50
C TRP A 29 55.59 11.23 3.57
N ARG A 30 55.49 10.03 2.99
CA ARG A 30 56.44 9.49 1.99
C ARG A 30 57.91 9.52 2.43
N GLY A 31 58.19 9.37 3.72
CA GLY A 31 59.56 9.29 4.24
C GLY A 31 60.23 10.64 4.47
N THR A 32 59.50 11.75 4.44
CA THR A 32 60.06 13.08 4.73
C THR A 32 60.33 13.30 6.22
N GLY A 33 59.77 12.46 7.09
CA GLY A 33 59.78 12.62 8.54
C GLY A 33 58.84 13.73 9.05
N MET A 34 57.92 14.22 8.22
CA MET A 34 56.98 15.30 8.56
C MET A 34 55.53 14.94 8.24
N SER A 35 54.60 15.45 9.04
CA SER A 35 53.18 15.44 8.68
C SER A 35 52.88 16.44 7.57
N VAL A 36 51.90 16.14 6.70
CA VAL A 36 51.37 17.11 5.72
C VAL A 36 50.85 18.39 6.39
N MET A 37 50.39 18.31 7.65
CA MET A 37 49.92 19.47 8.41
C MET A 37 51.06 20.42 8.82
N GLU A 38 52.31 19.94 8.84
CA GLU A 38 53.49 20.69 9.28
C GLU A 38 54.29 21.22 8.08
N MET A 39 53.98 20.76 6.86
CA MET A 39 54.63 21.23 5.65
C MET A 39 54.30 22.69 5.36
N SER A 40 55.32 23.46 5.00
CA SER A 40 55.09 24.78 4.41
C SER A 40 54.31 24.60 3.10
N HIS A 41 53.21 25.35 2.93
CA HIS A 41 52.45 25.33 1.69
C HIS A 41 53.24 25.87 0.47
N ARG A 42 54.46 26.34 0.68
CA ARG A 42 55.39 26.78 -0.37
C ARG A 42 56.55 25.82 -0.60
N SER A 43 56.64 24.72 0.17
CA SER A 43 57.68 23.72 -0.04
C SER A 43 57.35 22.86 -1.26
N ASP A 44 58.38 22.31 -1.89
CA ASP A 44 58.24 21.46 -3.09
C ASP A 44 57.31 20.27 -2.81
N GLU A 45 57.33 19.72 -1.59
CA GLU A 45 56.46 18.61 -1.18
C GLU A 45 54.98 18.98 -1.22
N PHE A 46 54.59 20.11 -0.64
CA PHE A 46 53.18 20.50 -0.63
C PHE A 46 52.72 21.01 -2.00
N VAL A 47 53.59 21.73 -2.73
CA VAL A 47 53.28 22.15 -4.11
C VAL A 47 52.99 20.93 -4.98
N ALA A 48 53.79 19.86 -4.88
CA ALA A 48 53.53 18.62 -5.59
C ALA A 48 52.18 17.98 -5.21
N ILE A 49 51.78 18.01 -3.93
CA ILE A 49 50.44 17.55 -3.50
C ILE A 49 49.34 18.38 -4.16
N ALA A 50 49.46 19.70 -4.12
CA ALA A 50 48.48 20.64 -4.65
C ALA A 50 48.30 20.50 -6.16
N GLU A 51 49.41 20.49 -6.92
CA GLU A 51 49.41 20.34 -8.38
C GLU A 51 48.88 18.98 -8.82
N THR A 52 49.26 17.90 -8.12
CA THR A 52 48.73 16.55 -8.42
C THR A 52 47.21 16.51 -8.19
N ALA A 53 46.72 17.09 -7.10
CA ALA A 53 45.29 17.13 -6.82
C ALA A 53 44.51 17.97 -7.85
N GLU A 54 45.07 19.10 -8.32
CA GLU A 54 44.49 19.87 -9.42
C GLU A 54 44.44 19.04 -10.71
N GLN A 55 45.56 18.42 -11.09
CA GLN A 55 45.67 17.64 -12.31
C GLN A 55 44.71 16.45 -12.31
N ASP A 56 44.63 15.70 -11.20
CA ASP A 56 43.70 14.58 -11.05
C ASP A 56 42.24 15.06 -11.17
N LEU A 57 41.89 16.20 -10.58
CA LEU A 57 40.58 16.79 -10.72
C LEU A 57 40.28 17.22 -12.17
N ARG A 58 41.24 17.83 -12.87
CA ARG A 58 41.12 18.21 -14.28
C ARG A 58 40.85 17.00 -15.16
N GLU A 59 41.60 15.91 -14.97
CA GLU A 59 41.41 14.68 -15.72
C GLU A 59 40.06 14.01 -15.43
N LEU A 60 39.64 13.95 -14.17
CA LEU A 60 38.38 13.35 -13.77
C LEU A 60 37.16 14.11 -14.31
N ALA A 61 37.18 15.44 -14.23
CA ALA A 61 36.06 16.29 -14.65
C ALA A 61 36.14 16.73 -16.12
N GLY A 62 37.22 16.42 -16.85
CA GLY A 62 37.41 16.88 -18.24
C GLY A 62 37.55 18.41 -18.35
N ILE A 63 38.29 19.02 -17.42
CA ILE A 63 38.46 20.48 -17.35
C ILE A 63 39.56 20.91 -18.33
N SER A 64 39.22 21.77 -19.29
CA SER A 64 40.19 22.31 -20.25
C SER A 64 41.07 23.42 -19.65
N ASP A 65 42.11 23.81 -20.38
CA ASP A 65 43.00 24.92 -20.01
C ASP A 65 42.32 26.30 -20.06
N ASP A 66 41.10 26.39 -20.59
CA ASP A 66 40.30 27.63 -20.58
C ASP A 66 39.74 27.95 -19.18
N TYR A 67 39.89 27.03 -18.22
CA TYR A 67 39.42 27.16 -16.85
C TYR A 67 40.57 27.24 -15.84
N ALA A 68 40.38 28.07 -14.82
CA ALA A 68 41.17 28.04 -13.60
C ALA A 68 40.48 27.14 -12.57
N VAL A 69 41.27 26.37 -11.82
CA VAL A 69 40.79 25.51 -10.72
C VAL A 69 41.34 26.08 -9.42
N LEU A 70 40.45 26.43 -8.50
CA LEU A 70 40.78 27.12 -7.26
C LEU A 70 40.41 26.26 -6.06
N PHE A 71 41.32 26.18 -5.10
CA PHE A 71 41.17 25.44 -3.85
C PHE A 71 41.09 26.44 -2.70
N MET A 72 39.87 26.72 -2.24
CA MET A 72 39.60 27.81 -1.29
C MET A 72 39.04 27.28 0.04
N GLN A 73 38.93 28.18 1.02
CA GLN A 73 38.30 27.92 2.32
C GLN A 73 36.91 28.59 2.41
N GLY A 74 36.20 28.38 3.53
CA GLY A 74 34.90 29.01 3.81
C GLY A 74 33.67 28.24 3.30
N GLY A 75 33.88 27.16 2.54
CA GLY A 75 32.83 26.28 2.05
C GLY A 75 31.94 26.88 0.95
N ALA A 76 30.96 26.12 0.49
CA ALA A 76 30.00 26.59 -0.52
C ALA A 76 29.26 27.87 -0.11
N SER A 77 28.96 28.04 1.19
CA SER A 77 28.28 29.23 1.70
C SER A 77 29.07 30.53 1.50
N SER A 78 30.41 30.50 1.57
CA SER A 78 31.20 31.70 1.27
C SER A 78 31.07 32.07 -0.21
N GLN A 79 30.96 31.09 -1.10
CA GLN A 79 30.80 31.30 -2.53
C GLN A 79 29.48 32.00 -2.88
N PHE A 80 28.43 31.84 -2.08
CA PHE A 80 27.17 32.57 -2.29
C PHE A 80 27.36 34.10 -2.28
N ALA A 81 28.36 34.61 -1.54
CA ALA A 81 28.75 36.02 -1.58
C ALA A 81 29.90 36.28 -2.56
N THR A 82 30.88 35.39 -2.66
CA THR A 82 32.04 35.54 -3.56
C THR A 82 31.62 35.64 -5.02
N ILE A 83 30.65 34.85 -5.47
CA ILE A 83 30.18 34.81 -6.85
C ILE A 83 29.64 36.18 -7.31
N PRO A 84 28.62 36.79 -6.67
CA PRO A 84 28.13 38.09 -7.10
C PRO A 84 29.21 39.19 -7.01
N LEU A 85 30.10 39.14 -6.02
CA LEU A 85 31.21 40.09 -5.91
C LEU A 85 32.19 40.02 -7.10
N ASN A 86 32.33 38.86 -7.73
CA ASN A 86 33.26 38.63 -8.85
C ASN A 86 32.61 38.69 -10.22
N LEU A 87 31.39 38.20 -10.36
CA LEU A 87 30.76 37.99 -11.66
C LEU A 87 29.79 39.11 -12.08
N LEU A 88 29.30 39.92 -11.14
CA LEU A 88 28.46 41.07 -11.51
C LEU A 88 29.22 42.05 -12.43
N GLY A 89 30.49 42.33 -12.12
CA GLY A 89 31.26 43.36 -12.82
C GLY A 89 30.52 44.70 -12.79
N ASP A 90 30.22 45.22 -13.99
CA ASP A 90 29.44 46.46 -14.17
C ASP A 90 27.91 46.23 -14.25
N LYS A 91 27.46 44.97 -14.24
CA LYS A 91 26.04 44.61 -14.25
C LYS A 91 25.46 44.66 -12.83
N THR A 92 24.14 44.79 -12.74
CA THR A 92 23.41 44.89 -11.47
C THR A 92 22.48 43.70 -11.21
N SER A 93 22.24 42.85 -12.21
CA SER A 93 21.26 41.77 -12.19
C SER A 93 21.91 40.38 -12.21
N ALA A 94 21.31 39.41 -11.51
CA ALA A 94 21.65 37.99 -11.60
C ALA A 94 20.40 37.12 -11.46
N ASP A 95 20.34 35.99 -12.19
CA ASP A 95 19.18 35.11 -12.20
C ASP A 95 19.47 33.80 -11.46
N TYR A 96 18.44 33.24 -10.84
CA TYR A 96 18.54 32.03 -10.03
C TYR A 96 17.36 31.10 -10.28
N ILE A 97 17.58 29.79 -10.31
CA ILE A 97 16.50 28.79 -10.29
C ILE A 97 16.36 28.23 -8.88
N ASN A 98 15.18 28.41 -8.27
CA ASN A 98 14.93 28.00 -6.89
C ASN A 98 14.28 26.61 -6.81
N THR A 99 15.12 25.59 -6.69
CA THR A 99 14.68 24.19 -6.55
C THR A 99 14.79 23.62 -5.15
N GLY A 100 15.22 24.41 -4.16
CA GLY A 100 15.31 23.93 -2.80
C GLY A 100 16.02 24.87 -1.83
N ILE A 101 16.43 24.31 -0.70
CA ILE A 101 16.94 25.08 0.43
C ILE A 101 18.32 25.67 0.15
N TRP A 102 19.18 24.99 -0.61
CA TRP A 102 20.49 25.54 -0.95
C TRP A 102 20.37 26.67 -1.96
N SER A 103 19.50 26.53 -2.96
CA SER A 103 19.13 27.59 -3.90
C SER A 103 18.59 28.82 -3.15
N LYS A 104 17.65 28.61 -2.21
CA LYS A 104 17.11 29.69 -1.36
C LYS A 104 18.18 30.44 -0.57
N LYS A 105 19.20 29.74 -0.05
CA LYS A 105 20.31 30.37 0.67
C LYS A 105 21.23 31.17 -0.26
N ALA A 106 21.53 30.63 -1.45
CA ALA A 106 22.32 31.35 -2.45
C ALA A 106 21.61 32.62 -2.92
N ILE A 107 20.31 32.54 -3.20
CA ILE A 107 19.45 33.68 -3.55
C ILE A 107 19.45 34.74 -2.44
N ALA A 108 19.29 34.32 -1.18
CA ALA A 108 19.23 35.25 -0.06
C ALA A 108 20.53 36.05 0.12
N GLU A 109 21.69 35.41 -0.08
CA GLU A 109 22.98 36.09 -0.02
C GLU A 109 23.20 37.00 -1.24
N ALA A 110 22.84 36.55 -2.45
CA ALA A 110 23.00 37.31 -3.68
C ALA A 110 22.18 38.61 -3.71
N LYS A 111 20.98 38.62 -3.11
CA LYS A 111 20.13 39.81 -2.97
C LYS A 111 20.78 40.97 -2.22
N ARG A 112 21.89 40.73 -1.52
CA ARG A 112 22.67 41.77 -0.85
C ARG A 112 23.53 42.58 -1.83
N TYR A 113 23.78 42.06 -3.04
CA TYR A 113 24.73 42.61 -4.00
C TYR A 113 24.13 42.87 -5.39
N ALA A 114 23.05 42.17 -5.75
CA ALA A 114 22.40 42.21 -7.06
C ALA A 114 20.87 42.31 -6.96
N ASP A 115 20.25 42.79 -8.02
CA ASP A 115 18.83 42.58 -8.31
C ASP A 115 18.60 41.14 -8.80
N VAL A 116 17.86 40.35 -8.03
CA VAL A 116 17.73 38.89 -8.23
C VAL A 116 16.33 38.51 -8.71
N SER A 117 16.26 37.89 -9.89
CA SER A 117 15.07 37.15 -10.37
C SER A 117 15.17 35.69 -9.95
N SER A 118 14.05 35.08 -9.53
CA SER A 118 14.02 33.66 -9.15
C SER A 118 12.71 32.96 -9.50
N GLU A 119 12.81 31.78 -10.09
CA GLU A 119 11.67 30.88 -10.38
C GLU A 119 11.50 29.83 -9.27
N ASP A 120 10.28 29.67 -8.74
CA ASP A 120 9.95 28.68 -7.69
C ASP A 120 9.36 27.39 -8.30
N SER A 121 9.55 26.27 -7.62
CA SER A 121 9.30 24.92 -8.12
C SER A 121 8.48 24.05 -7.17
N GLY A 122 8.17 24.53 -5.96
CA GLY A 122 7.54 23.71 -4.92
C GLY A 122 8.42 22.58 -4.39
N PHE A 123 9.72 22.57 -4.74
CA PHE A 123 10.80 21.69 -4.23
C PHE A 123 10.62 20.18 -4.43
N THR A 124 9.64 19.77 -5.22
CA THR A 124 9.36 18.36 -5.57
C THR A 124 9.56 18.06 -7.05
N THR A 125 9.75 19.09 -7.88
CA THR A 125 9.99 19.01 -9.31
C THR A 125 10.89 20.17 -9.76
N VAL A 126 11.43 20.12 -10.97
CA VAL A 126 12.10 21.28 -11.60
C VAL A 126 11.10 21.94 -12.55
N PRO A 127 10.92 23.27 -12.54
CA PRO A 127 10.02 23.95 -13.46
C PRO A 127 10.47 23.75 -14.91
N ASP A 128 9.53 23.69 -15.86
CA ASP A 128 9.86 23.56 -17.28
C ASP A 128 10.78 24.71 -17.74
N PRO A 129 11.99 24.41 -18.27
CA PRO A 129 12.91 25.41 -18.77
C PRO A 129 12.31 26.39 -19.78
N ALA A 130 11.33 25.96 -20.58
CA ALA A 130 10.67 26.83 -21.55
C ALA A 130 9.87 27.98 -20.91
N GLY A 131 9.52 27.85 -19.63
CA GLY A 131 8.76 28.85 -18.87
C GLY A 131 9.62 29.76 -17.99
N TRP A 132 10.95 29.59 -17.94
CA TRP A 132 11.80 30.38 -17.05
C TRP A 132 11.91 31.83 -17.52
N ASN A 133 11.67 32.78 -16.62
CA ASN A 133 11.86 34.20 -16.90
C ASN A 133 13.32 34.62 -16.62
N THR A 134 14.22 34.25 -17.51
CA THR A 134 15.64 34.66 -17.48
C THR A 134 15.86 35.95 -18.29
N ARG A 135 16.78 36.79 -17.81
CA ARG A 135 17.12 38.08 -18.39
C ARG A 135 18.35 37.94 -19.27
N ALA A 136 18.25 38.41 -20.51
CA ALA A 136 19.37 38.41 -21.45
C ALA A 136 20.57 39.27 -20.97
N ASP A 137 20.33 40.26 -20.12
CA ASP A 137 21.37 41.13 -19.57
C ASP A 137 21.90 40.71 -18.20
N ALA A 138 21.40 39.61 -17.60
CA ALA A 138 21.89 39.10 -16.32
C ALA A 138 23.40 38.82 -16.33
N ALA A 139 24.05 39.01 -15.19
CA ALA A 139 25.47 38.71 -15.02
C ALA A 139 25.78 37.21 -15.11
N TYR A 140 24.87 36.40 -14.58
CA TYR A 140 24.92 34.95 -14.63
C TYR A 140 23.54 34.36 -14.31
N LEU A 141 23.35 33.09 -14.69
CA LEU A 141 22.25 32.24 -14.24
C LEU A 141 22.80 31.20 -13.25
N HIS A 142 22.31 31.18 -12.02
CA HIS A 142 22.71 30.23 -10.99
C HIS A 142 21.65 29.14 -10.79
N TYR A 143 22.10 27.89 -10.65
CA TYR A 143 21.24 26.81 -10.21
C TYR A 143 21.99 25.81 -9.31
N THR A 144 21.22 24.98 -8.61
CA THR A 144 21.74 23.91 -7.75
C THR A 144 21.41 22.56 -8.40
N PRO A 145 22.35 21.94 -9.16
CA PRO A 145 22.12 20.66 -9.83
C PRO A 145 21.56 19.55 -8.95
N ASN A 146 21.95 19.49 -7.67
CA ASN A 146 21.45 18.50 -6.71
C ASN A 146 21.12 19.14 -5.35
N GLU A 147 19.84 19.24 -5.03
CA GLU A 147 19.32 19.73 -3.76
C GLU A 147 19.33 18.64 -2.68
N THR A 148 20.39 18.64 -1.87
CA THR A 148 20.66 17.60 -0.86
C THR A 148 19.51 17.35 0.13
N ILE A 149 18.74 18.38 0.50
CA ILE A 149 17.69 18.25 1.52
C ILE A 149 16.42 17.66 0.91
N GLY A 150 15.95 18.22 -0.20
CA GLY A 150 14.76 17.75 -0.90
C GLY A 150 15.01 16.46 -1.69
N GLY A 151 16.25 16.08 -1.95
CA GLY A 151 16.55 14.91 -2.79
C GLY A 151 16.17 15.08 -4.25
N LEU A 152 16.26 16.32 -4.73
CA LEU A 152 15.91 16.71 -6.07
C LEU A 152 17.17 16.96 -6.90
N GLU A 153 17.27 16.36 -8.07
CA GLU A 153 18.42 16.48 -8.96
C GLU A 153 18.00 16.70 -10.41
N TYR A 154 18.68 17.60 -11.09
CA TYR A 154 18.46 17.86 -12.51
C TYR A 154 19.03 16.70 -13.33
N TYR A 155 18.24 16.19 -14.28
CA TYR A 155 18.71 15.24 -15.28
C TYR A 155 19.35 15.91 -16.51
N PHE A 156 19.32 17.25 -16.57
CA PHE A 156 19.84 18.06 -17.68
C PHE A 156 20.68 19.25 -17.17
N ILE A 157 21.49 19.81 -18.06
CA ILE A 157 22.20 21.07 -17.83
C ILE A 157 21.34 22.18 -18.46
N PRO A 158 20.97 23.23 -17.73
CA PRO A 158 20.20 24.33 -18.30
C PRO A 158 20.93 25.03 -19.45
N ASP A 159 20.17 25.45 -20.47
CA ASP A 159 20.67 26.35 -21.50
C ASP A 159 20.46 27.80 -21.05
N SER A 160 21.56 28.52 -20.82
CA SER A 160 21.56 29.93 -20.42
C SER A 160 21.89 30.88 -21.57
N GLY A 161 21.97 30.38 -22.82
CA GLY A 161 22.41 31.17 -23.97
C GLY A 161 23.81 31.76 -23.74
N ASP A 162 23.95 33.07 -23.95
CA ASP A 162 25.22 33.79 -23.75
C ASP A 162 25.50 34.17 -22.29
N VAL A 163 24.53 33.99 -21.39
CA VAL A 163 24.69 34.30 -19.97
C VAL A 163 25.51 33.19 -19.30
N PRO A 164 26.58 33.50 -18.52
CA PRO A 164 27.35 32.49 -17.82
C PRO A 164 26.49 31.64 -16.88
N LEU A 165 26.54 30.31 -17.04
CA LEU A 165 25.88 29.36 -16.13
C LEU A 165 26.76 29.09 -14.90
N VAL A 166 26.16 29.19 -13.72
CA VAL A 166 26.80 28.96 -12.42
C VAL A 166 26.14 27.80 -11.69
N ALA A 167 26.92 26.84 -11.22
CA ALA A 167 26.39 25.61 -10.61
C ALA A 167 26.99 25.31 -9.23
N ASP A 168 26.11 25.07 -8.25
CA ASP A 168 26.46 24.45 -6.97
C ASP A 168 26.49 22.93 -7.09
N MET A 169 27.67 22.37 -7.36
CA MET A 169 27.84 20.92 -7.50
C MET A 169 28.26 20.25 -6.20
N SER A 170 28.10 20.89 -5.04
CA SER A 170 28.62 20.37 -3.76
C SER A 170 28.26 18.90 -3.50
N SER A 171 27.01 18.50 -3.75
CA SER A 171 26.53 17.11 -3.51
C SER A 171 26.51 16.21 -4.74
N THR A 172 27.07 16.62 -5.88
CA THR A 172 27.08 15.77 -7.10
C THR A 172 28.37 15.86 -7.92
N MET A 173 29.32 16.72 -7.53
CA MET A 173 30.63 16.85 -8.17
C MET A 173 31.34 15.50 -8.26
N LEU A 174 31.84 15.15 -9.46
CA LEU A 174 32.46 13.86 -9.78
C LEU A 174 31.58 12.61 -9.51
N SER A 175 30.25 12.74 -9.44
CA SER A 175 29.35 11.59 -9.29
C SER A 175 29.11 10.82 -10.60
N ARG A 176 29.18 11.53 -11.72
CA ARG A 176 29.01 11.05 -13.10
C ARG A 176 29.54 12.11 -14.08
N PRO A 177 29.77 11.78 -15.36
CA PRO A 177 30.34 12.72 -16.32
C PRO A 177 29.44 13.95 -16.51
N VAL A 178 30.07 15.12 -16.62
CA VAL A 178 29.41 16.42 -16.86
C VAL A 178 30.26 17.21 -17.83
N ASP A 179 29.64 17.86 -18.81
CA ASP A 179 30.33 18.74 -19.75
C ASP A 179 30.66 20.10 -19.09
N VAL A 180 31.87 20.23 -18.56
CA VAL A 180 32.34 21.45 -17.88
C VAL A 180 32.31 22.69 -18.79
N SER A 181 32.41 22.51 -20.12
CA SER A 181 32.44 23.63 -21.08
C SER A 181 31.14 24.45 -21.11
N LYS A 182 30.03 23.88 -20.61
CA LYS A 182 28.73 24.55 -20.50
C LYS A 182 28.66 25.59 -19.38
N PHE A 183 29.62 25.58 -18.46
CA PHE A 183 29.56 26.39 -17.24
C PHE A 183 30.51 27.57 -17.32
N GLY A 184 30.07 28.74 -16.84
CA GLY A 184 30.99 29.83 -16.52
C GLY A 184 31.72 29.56 -15.20
N LEU A 185 31.01 29.04 -14.20
CA LEU A 185 31.57 28.72 -12.89
C LEU A 185 30.89 27.49 -12.28
N ILE A 186 31.68 26.55 -11.79
CA ILE A 186 31.23 25.44 -10.94
C ILE A 186 31.89 25.61 -9.57
N TYR A 187 31.16 25.38 -8.49
CA TYR A 187 31.76 25.26 -7.16
C TYR A 187 31.20 24.07 -6.37
N ALA A 188 32.02 23.50 -5.50
CA ALA A 188 31.64 22.37 -4.67
C ALA A 188 32.36 22.41 -3.32
N GLY A 189 31.59 22.47 -2.23
CA GLY A 189 32.12 22.18 -0.90
C GLY A 189 32.50 20.71 -0.80
N ALA A 190 33.74 20.41 -0.39
CA ALA A 190 34.29 19.07 -0.53
C ALA A 190 33.59 18.01 0.33
N GLN A 191 33.03 18.41 1.49
CA GLN A 191 32.53 17.53 2.56
C GLN A 191 31.38 16.58 2.19
N LYS A 192 30.83 16.69 0.98
CA LYS A 192 29.71 15.86 0.54
C LYS A 192 30.20 14.71 -0.36
N ASN A 193 30.80 14.99 -1.51
CA ASN A 193 31.09 13.93 -2.48
C ASN A 193 32.59 13.73 -2.80
N ILE A 194 33.46 14.70 -2.48
CA ILE A 194 34.82 14.76 -3.02
C ILE A 194 35.94 14.90 -1.98
N GLY A 195 35.63 14.91 -0.68
CA GLY A 195 36.65 15.05 0.34
C GLY A 195 36.12 15.43 1.72
N PRO A 196 37.01 15.87 2.64
CA PRO A 196 36.63 16.33 3.96
C PRO A 196 36.10 17.77 3.94
N SER A 197 35.47 18.20 5.02
CA SER A 197 35.16 19.61 5.26
C SER A 197 36.41 20.46 5.44
N GLY A 198 36.33 21.75 5.08
CA GLY A 198 37.44 22.71 5.18
C GLY A 198 37.91 23.22 3.82
N LEU A 199 37.53 22.53 2.74
CA LEU A 199 37.90 22.87 1.36
C LEU A 199 36.65 23.12 0.50
N VAL A 200 36.74 24.12 -0.38
CA VAL A 200 35.81 24.32 -1.49
C VAL A 200 36.62 24.42 -2.79
N VAL A 201 36.16 23.69 -3.80
CA VAL A 201 36.72 23.75 -5.15
C VAL A 201 35.88 24.73 -5.97
N VAL A 202 36.54 25.59 -6.75
CA VAL A 202 35.90 26.47 -7.74
C VAL A 202 36.57 26.25 -9.09
N ILE A 203 35.79 25.94 -10.12
CA ILE A 203 36.25 25.82 -11.50
C ILE A 203 35.63 27.00 -12.24
N ILE A 204 36.44 27.95 -12.69
CA ILE A 204 35.97 29.21 -13.29
C ILE A 204 36.61 29.42 -14.66
N ARG A 205 35.79 29.78 -15.64
CA ARG A 205 36.26 30.10 -16.99
C ARG A 205 37.12 31.36 -16.93
N LYS A 206 38.31 31.32 -17.55
CA LYS A 206 39.34 32.35 -17.36
C LYS A 206 38.92 33.75 -17.85
N ASP A 207 38.02 33.84 -18.83
CA ASP A 207 37.44 35.11 -19.31
C ASP A 207 36.54 35.81 -18.29
N LEU A 208 36.14 35.12 -17.22
CA LEU A 208 35.36 35.69 -16.10
C LEU A 208 36.24 36.23 -14.97
N LEU A 209 37.54 35.92 -14.97
CA LEU A 209 38.48 36.47 -13.99
C LEU A 209 38.75 37.96 -14.25
N GLY A 210 39.21 38.66 -13.21
CA GLY A 210 39.54 40.09 -13.28
C GLY A 210 38.34 41.05 -13.27
N LYS A 211 37.11 40.52 -13.12
CA LYS A 211 35.86 41.31 -13.12
C LYS A 211 35.33 41.66 -11.72
N ALA A 212 36.13 41.44 -10.68
CA ALA A 212 35.70 41.68 -9.30
C ALA A 212 35.39 43.16 -9.03
N ARG A 213 34.32 43.41 -8.27
CA ARG A 213 33.94 44.75 -7.81
C ARG A 213 35.02 45.32 -6.90
N LYS A 214 35.16 46.65 -6.87
CA LYS A 214 36.24 47.35 -6.13
C LYS A 214 36.22 47.07 -4.63
N GLU A 215 35.03 46.89 -4.06
CA GLU A 215 34.81 46.58 -2.65
C GLU A 215 35.04 45.11 -2.28
N THR A 216 35.35 44.24 -3.26
CA THR A 216 35.57 42.81 -3.01
C THR A 216 36.81 42.61 -2.15
N PRO A 217 36.69 41.98 -0.96
CA PRO A 217 37.84 41.66 -0.14
C PRO A 217 38.85 40.78 -0.89
N THR A 218 40.14 40.98 -0.66
CA THR A 218 41.22 40.26 -1.36
C THR A 218 41.03 38.73 -1.33
N MET A 219 40.63 38.17 -0.19
CA MET A 219 40.40 36.72 -0.03
C MET A 219 39.15 36.19 -0.73
N MET A 220 38.29 37.08 -1.23
CA MET A 220 37.11 36.76 -2.04
C MET A 220 37.32 37.14 -3.50
N ASN A 221 38.51 37.52 -3.95
CA ASN A 221 38.77 37.86 -5.35
C ASN A 221 39.34 36.66 -6.10
N TYR A 222 38.60 36.09 -7.05
CA TYR A 222 39.03 34.88 -7.77
C TYR A 222 40.31 35.07 -8.59
N GLN A 223 40.57 36.26 -9.13
CA GLN A 223 41.81 36.54 -9.85
C GLN A 223 43.01 36.43 -8.91
N VAL A 224 42.91 37.01 -7.71
CA VAL A 224 43.99 36.94 -6.71
C VAL A 224 44.29 35.50 -6.31
N ILE A 225 43.25 34.69 -6.12
CA ILE A 225 43.42 33.27 -5.80
C ILE A 225 44.06 32.51 -6.97
N ALA A 226 43.63 32.76 -8.21
CA ALA A 226 44.19 32.15 -9.41
C ALA A 226 45.68 32.50 -9.61
N ASP A 227 46.04 33.79 -9.49
CA ASP A 227 47.41 34.29 -9.67
C ASP A 227 48.40 33.71 -8.65
N ASN A 228 47.89 33.18 -7.53
CA ASN A 228 48.70 32.63 -6.44
C ASN A 228 48.60 31.11 -6.33
N GLY A 229 48.04 30.41 -7.34
CA GLY A 229 47.87 28.95 -7.29
C GLY A 229 47.05 28.49 -6.09
N SER A 230 46.02 29.27 -5.73
CA SER A 230 45.19 29.09 -4.53
C SER A 230 45.89 29.26 -3.17
N MET A 231 47.13 29.74 -3.17
CA MET A 231 47.97 29.80 -1.96
C MET A 231 48.30 31.23 -1.52
N TYR A 232 47.47 32.23 -1.84
CA TYR A 232 47.70 33.62 -1.43
C TYR A 232 47.93 33.76 0.09
N ASN A 233 47.11 33.08 0.89
CA ASN A 233 47.36 32.83 2.31
C ASN A 233 47.54 31.32 2.57
N THR A 234 47.77 30.94 3.83
CA THR A 234 47.87 29.53 4.22
C THR A 234 46.59 28.75 3.86
N PRO A 235 46.65 27.76 2.97
CA PRO A 235 45.50 26.95 2.57
C PRO A 235 45.17 25.88 3.62
N ALA A 236 44.03 25.19 3.46
CA ALA A 236 43.67 24.04 4.27
C ALA A 236 44.46 22.79 3.84
N THR A 237 45.76 22.75 4.15
CA THR A 237 46.75 21.79 3.62
C THR A 237 46.28 20.33 3.73
N TYR A 238 45.85 19.90 4.91
CA TYR A 238 45.41 18.52 5.12
C TYR A 238 44.09 18.18 4.42
N SER A 239 43.15 19.14 4.32
CA SER A 239 41.90 18.95 3.57
C SER A 239 42.16 18.82 2.07
N TRP A 240 43.11 19.59 1.54
CA TRP A 240 43.54 19.51 0.15
C TRP A 240 44.20 18.17 -0.15
N TYR A 241 45.14 17.74 0.69
CA TYR A 241 45.77 16.42 0.59
C TYR A 241 44.74 15.28 0.58
N LEU A 242 43.79 15.28 1.53
CA LEU A 242 42.75 14.25 1.58
C LEU A 242 41.83 14.27 0.35
N ALA A 243 41.47 15.46 -0.17
CA ALA A 243 40.72 15.56 -1.42
C ALA A 243 41.53 14.99 -2.60
N GLY A 244 42.83 15.27 -2.67
CA GLY A 244 43.75 14.68 -3.66
C GLY A 244 43.77 13.15 -3.61
N LEU A 245 43.81 12.56 -2.41
CA LEU A 245 43.69 11.11 -2.26
C LEU A 245 42.33 10.56 -2.72
N VAL A 246 41.23 11.30 -2.50
CA VAL A 246 39.91 10.92 -3.01
C VAL A 246 39.87 10.97 -4.54
N PHE A 247 40.48 11.97 -5.18
CA PHE A 247 40.59 12.03 -6.64
C PHE A 247 41.38 10.85 -7.19
N LYS A 248 42.54 10.55 -6.59
CA LYS A 248 43.32 9.37 -6.96
C LYS A 248 42.52 8.08 -6.82
N TRP A 249 41.82 7.91 -5.69
CA TRP A 249 40.95 6.74 -5.47
C TRP A 249 39.85 6.64 -6.52
N LEU A 250 39.21 7.75 -6.90
CA LEU A 250 38.21 7.77 -7.98
C LEU A 250 38.80 7.30 -9.32
N LYS A 251 40.02 7.72 -9.66
CA LYS A 251 40.74 7.21 -10.85
C LYS A 251 40.95 5.69 -10.77
N GLU A 252 41.34 5.18 -9.60
CA GLU A 252 41.50 3.75 -9.36
C GLU A 252 40.18 2.96 -9.45
N GLN A 253 39.03 3.60 -9.21
CA GLN A 253 37.70 2.99 -9.42
C GLN A 253 37.25 2.99 -10.90
N GLY A 254 38.10 3.37 -11.85
CA GLY A 254 37.75 3.49 -13.27
C GLY A 254 37.26 4.88 -13.67
N GLY A 255 37.48 5.89 -12.82
CA GLY A 255 37.12 7.28 -13.08
C GLY A 255 35.62 7.57 -12.96
N VAL A 256 35.23 8.77 -13.39
CA VAL A 256 33.87 9.29 -13.19
C VAL A 256 32.82 8.51 -14.00
N GLN A 257 33.18 7.92 -15.14
CA GLN A 257 32.29 7.07 -15.93
C GLN A 257 31.84 5.83 -15.15
N ALA A 258 32.81 5.05 -14.65
CA ALA A 258 32.53 3.84 -13.87
C ALA A 258 31.79 4.18 -12.55
N MET A 259 32.19 5.28 -11.90
CA MET A 259 31.49 5.75 -10.69
C MET A 259 30.04 6.15 -10.96
N GLY A 260 29.77 6.76 -12.13
CA GLY A 260 28.41 7.07 -12.57
C GLY A 260 27.53 5.83 -12.70
N GLU A 261 28.07 4.73 -13.23
CA GLU A 261 27.36 3.45 -13.31
C GLU A 261 27.06 2.85 -11.93
N ILE A 262 28.04 2.91 -11.01
CA ILE A 262 27.86 2.46 -9.62
C ILE A 262 26.77 3.28 -8.93
N ASN A 263 26.84 4.61 -9.04
CA ASN A 263 25.87 5.51 -8.43
C ASN A 263 24.46 5.33 -9.00
N ALA A 264 24.34 5.11 -10.31
CA ALA A 264 23.06 4.80 -10.95
C ALA A 264 22.45 3.50 -10.42
N ARG A 265 23.26 2.45 -10.22
CA ARG A 265 22.80 1.18 -9.64
C ARG A 265 22.35 1.34 -8.19
N LYS A 266 23.13 2.03 -7.35
CA LYS A 266 22.76 2.33 -5.95
C LYS A 266 21.41 3.05 -5.86
N ALA A 267 21.26 4.14 -6.61
CA ALA A 267 20.04 4.92 -6.62
C ALA A 267 18.84 4.08 -7.09
N ARG A 268 19.00 3.35 -8.21
CA ARG A 268 17.96 2.49 -8.77
C ARG A 268 17.52 1.41 -7.78
N LYS A 269 18.44 0.65 -7.19
CA LYS A 269 18.12 -0.39 -6.19
C LYS A 269 17.23 0.16 -5.07
N LEU A 270 17.59 1.33 -4.52
CA LEU A 270 16.85 1.93 -3.41
C LEU A 270 15.49 2.46 -3.86
N TYR A 271 15.41 3.14 -5.00
CA TYR A 271 14.12 3.64 -5.52
C TYR A 271 13.20 2.50 -5.95
N ASP A 272 13.69 1.47 -6.62
CA ASP A 272 12.90 0.29 -7.01
C ASP A 272 12.29 -0.40 -5.78
N PHE A 273 13.03 -0.46 -4.67
CA PHE A 273 12.51 -0.99 -3.41
C PHE A 273 11.44 -0.09 -2.79
N ILE A 274 11.67 1.23 -2.75
CA ILE A 274 10.71 2.20 -2.22
C ILE A 274 9.40 2.17 -3.04
N ASP A 275 9.50 2.21 -4.37
CA ASP A 275 8.34 2.24 -5.26
C ASP A 275 7.58 0.90 -5.28
N GLY A 276 8.26 -0.20 -4.95
CA GLY A 276 7.66 -1.54 -4.87
C GLY A 276 7.04 -1.89 -3.51
N ASN A 277 7.01 -0.94 -2.55
CA ASN A 277 6.57 -1.19 -1.19
C ASN A 277 5.73 -0.04 -0.63
N ASP A 278 4.42 -0.26 -0.45
CA ASP A 278 3.46 0.75 0.02
C ASP A 278 3.76 1.32 1.42
N PHE A 279 4.63 0.67 2.20
CA PHE A 279 5.08 1.17 3.50
C PHE A 279 6.02 2.37 3.38
N TYR A 280 6.65 2.57 2.21
CA TYR A 280 7.61 3.64 1.96
C TYR A 280 7.11 4.54 0.83
N ALA A 281 7.38 5.84 0.93
CA ALA A 281 7.09 6.78 -0.15
C ALA A 281 8.26 7.74 -0.37
N ASN A 282 8.40 8.25 -1.58
CA ASN A 282 9.32 9.33 -1.93
C ASN A 282 8.51 10.50 -2.52
N PRO A 283 8.66 11.73 -2.00
CA PRO A 283 7.82 12.87 -2.40
C PRO A 283 8.28 13.57 -3.68
N ILE A 284 9.35 13.10 -4.33
CA ILE A 284 9.96 13.74 -5.49
C ILE A 284 9.44 13.11 -6.77
N ASP A 285 9.11 13.96 -7.74
CA ASP A 285 8.79 13.54 -9.11
C ASP A 285 9.87 12.58 -9.61
N PRO A 286 9.52 11.36 -10.07
CA PRO A 286 10.49 10.34 -10.45
C PRO A 286 11.57 10.81 -11.43
N ARG A 287 11.26 11.79 -12.29
CA ARG A 287 12.21 12.35 -13.27
C ARG A 287 13.35 13.13 -12.63
N PHE A 288 13.13 13.66 -11.43
CA PHE A 288 14.04 14.55 -10.72
C PHE A 288 14.58 13.95 -9.42
N ARG A 289 14.42 12.63 -9.25
CA ARG A 289 14.94 11.92 -8.08
C ARG A 289 16.47 11.93 -8.07
N SER A 290 17.03 12.44 -6.98
CA SER A 290 18.48 12.50 -6.79
C SER A 290 19.10 11.12 -6.73
N TRP A 291 20.24 10.96 -7.41
CA TRP A 291 21.08 9.76 -7.30
C TRP A 291 21.90 9.77 -6.01
N MET A 292 22.04 10.93 -5.38
CA MET A 292 22.99 11.16 -4.29
C MET A 292 22.31 11.21 -2.93
N ASN A 293 21.08 11.73 -2.88
CA ASN A 293 20.35 11.96 -1.64
C ASN A 293 18.90 11.50 -1.81
N VAL A 294 18.57 10.34 -1.25
CA VAL A 294 17.27 9.69 -1.42
C VAL A 294 16.43 9.92 -0.16
N PRO A 295 15.53 10.91 -0.13
CA PRO A 295 14.57 11.05 0.96
C PRO A 295 13.47 10.00 0.82
N PHE A 296 12.93 9.56 1.95
CA PHE A 296 11.74 8.72 1.97
C PHE A 296 10.98 8.90 3.28
N THR A 297 9.68 8.67 3.23
CA THR A 297 8.77 8.69 4.38
C THR A 297 8.21 7.30 4.60
N LEU A 298 7.73 7.04 5.81
CA LEU A 298 6.98 5.82 6.14
C LEU A 298 5.49 6.08 5.94
N ALA A 299 4.71 5.00 5.86
CA ALA A 299 3.26 5.08 5.85
C ALA A 299 2.69 5.75 7.11
N ASP A 300 3.37 5.61 8.25
CA ASP A 300 3.05 6.28 9.51
C ASP A 300 4.29 6.95 10.11
N ASP A 301 4.23 8.28 10.27
CA ASP A 301 5.30 9.08 10.86
C ASP A 301 5.58 8.74 12.34
N ALA A 302 4.63 8.13 13.05
CA ALA A 302 4.82 7.66 14.42
C ALA A 302 5.94 6.61 14.52
N LEU A 303 6.16 5.85 13.43
CA LEU A 303 7.16 4.78 13.35
C LEU A 303 8.59 5.31 13.09
N ASN A 304 8.76 6.58 12.72
CA ASN A 304 10.07 7.16 12.38
C ASN A 304 11.11 7.00 13.51
N SER A 305 10.70 7.17 14.77
CA SER A 305 11.59 7.04 15.94
C SER A 305 12.09 5.61 16.13
N GLU A 306 11.22 4.63 15.93
CA GLU A 306 11.55 3.22 16.04
C GLU A 306 12.43 2.77 14.87
N PHE A 307 12.10 3.19 13.65
CA PHE A 307 12.91 2.94 12.46
C PHE A 307 14.36 3.42 12.65
N LEU A 308 14.54 4.65 13.13
CA LEU A 308 15.89 5.21 13.33
C LEU A 308 16.67 4.45 14.42
N LYS A 309 16.02 4.06 15.52
CA LYS A 309 16.65 3.25 16.57
C LYS A 309 17.06 1.87 16.04
N GLY A 310 16.19 1.23 15.25
CA GLY A 310 16.45 -0.07 14.66
C GLY A 310 17.56 -0.03 13.60
N ALA A 311 17.65 1.05 12.83
CA ALA A 311 18.73 1.32 11.89
C ALA A 311 20.07 1.52 12.62
N ASP A 312 20.11 2.37 13.65
CA ASP A 312 21.31 2.64 14.44
C ASP A 312 21.85 1.36 15.10
N ALA A 313 20.97 0.51 15.65
CA ALA A 313 21.34 -0.78 16.23
C ALA A 313 21.97 -1.76 15.22
N ARG A 314 21.71 -1.57 13.91
CA ARG A 314 22.27 -2.33 12.80
C ARG A 314 23.49 -1.66 12.16
N GLY A 315 23.94 -0.53 12.70
CA GLY A 315 25.05 0.23 12.15
C GLY A 315 24.70 0.98 10.85
N LEU A 316 23.43 1.28 10.62
CA LEU A 316 22.93 2.11 9.52
C LEU A 316 22.72 3.54 10.04
N LEU A 317 23.79 4.34 10.03
CA LEU A 317 23.86 5.59 10.76
C LEU A 317 23.40 6.79 9.91
N ASN A 318 22.89 7.83 10.59
CA ASN A 318 22.61 9.14 10.01
C ASN A 318 21.51 9.17 8.92
N LEU A 319 20.50 8.31 9.05
CA LEU A 319 19.35 8.25 8.14
C LEU A 319 18.25 9.29 8.45
N LYS A 320 18.30 9.99 9.59
CA LYS A 320 17.28 10.98 9.94
C LYS A 320 17.23 12.10 8.90
N GLY A 321 16.05 12.33 8.34
CA GLY A 321 15.78 13.42 7.41
C GLY A 321 16.05 14.79 8.04
N HIS A 322 16.24 15.81 7.18
CA HIS A 322 16.46 17.16 7.67
C HIS A 322 15.20 17.69 8.36
N ARG A 323 15.37 18.44 9.46
CA ARG A 323 14.28 18.97 10.30
C ARG A 323 13.17 19.72 9.56
N SER A 324 13.47 20.26 8.38
CA SER A 324 12.51 21.05 7.58
C SER A 324 11.60 20.20 6.68
N VAL A 325 11.94 18.92 6.48
CA VAL A 325 11.19 18.00 5.61
C VAL A 325 10.70 16.75 6.35
N GLY A 326 11.32 16.39 7.49
CA GLY A 326 10.94 15.18 8.23
C GLY A 326 11.44 13.89 7.56
N GLY A 327 10.86 12.76 7.96
CA GLY A 327 11.15 11.43 7.41
C GLY A 327 12.63 11.00 7.51
N MET A 328 13.05 10.22 6.52
CA MET A 328 14.39 9.68 6.37
C MET A 328 15.08 10.23 5.13
N ARG A 329 16.41 10.12 5.11
CA ARG A 329 17.24 10.39 3.94
C ARG A 329 18.48 9.52 3.94
N ALA A 330 18.64 8.73 2.89
CA ALA A 330 19.86 7.99 2.61
C ALA A 330 20.75 8.81 1.67
N SER A 331 21.91 9.27 2.15
CA SER A 331 22.91 9.90 1.28
C SER A 331 23.90 8.85 0.80
N ILE A 332 23.91 8.61 -0.50
CA ILE A 332 24.58 7.48 -1.17
C ILE A 332 25.67 7.96 -2.14
N TYR A 333 26.41 8.98 -1.72
CA TYR A 333 27.58 9.55 -2.39
C TYR A 333 28.61 8.51 -2.88
N ASN A 334 29.59 8.94 -3.68
CA ASN A 334 30.58 8.05 -4.32
C ASN A 334 31.19 7.00 -3.38
N ALA A 335 31.55 7.42 -2.16
CA ALA A 335 32.19 6.55 -1.18
C ALA A 335 31.23 5.65 -0.39
N MET A 336 29.91 5.79 -0.57
CA MET A 336 28.95 4.83 -0.03
C MET A 336 28.99 3.55 -0.88
N PRO A 337 29.38 2.39 -0.31
CA PRO A 337 29.38 1.12 -1.02
C PRO A 337 27.97 0.66 -1.40
N GLU A 338 27.85 -0.17 -2.44
CA GLU A 338 26.56 -0.78 -2.82
C GLU A 338 26.01 -1.64 -1.68
N GLU A 339 26.89 -2.32 -0.94
CA GLU A 339 26.56 -3.14 0.21
C GLU A 339 25.89 -2.35 1.34
N GLY A 340 26.18 -1.04 1.44
CA GLY A 340 25.49 -0.17 2.38
C GLY A 340 24.03 0.05 1.99
N VAL A 341 23.77 0.23 0.68
CA VAL A 341 22.41 0.35 0.15
C VAL A 341 21.65 -0.96 0.29
N ASP A 342 22.29 -2.09 -0.01
CA ASP A 342 21.70 -3.42 0.15
C ASP A 342 21.33 -3.68 1.63
N ALA A 343 22.21 -3.35 2.58
CA ALA A 343 21.92 -3.48 4.02
C ALA A 343 20.77 -2.56 4.49
N LEU A 344 20.61 -1.38 3.91
CA LEU A 344 19.46 -0.50 4.17
C LEU A 344 18.16 -1.12 3.65
N ILE A 345 18.16 -1.64 2.41
CA ILE A 345 17.01 -2.30 1.80
C ILE A 345 16.57 -3.51 2.63
N ASP A 346 17.51 -4.35 3.06
CA ASP A 346 17.23 -5.52 3.91
C ASP A 346 16.57 -5.12 5.23
N TYR A 347 17.05 -4.03 5.85
CA TYR A 347 16.44 -3.51 7.05
C TYR A 347 15.04 -2.95 6.80
N MET A 348 14.85 -2.17 5.73
CA MET A 348 13.55 -1.64 5.34
C MET A 348 12.53 -2.76 5.10
N ALA A 349 12.92 -3.82 4.38
CA ALA A 349 12.07 -4.99 4.15
C ALA A 349 11.67 -5.71 5.44
N THR A 350 12.60 -5.82 6.39
CA THR A 350 12.33 -6.46 7.69
C THR A 350 11.41 -5.60 8.56
N PHE A 351 11.61 -4.28 8.54
CA PHE A 351 10.83 -3.35 9.35
C PHE A 351 9.36 -3.31 8.91
N ALA A 352 9.11 -3.18 7.60
CA ALA A 352 7.75 -3.18 7.05
C ALA A 352 6.98 -4.48 7.38
N LYS A 353 7.60 -5.66 7.24
CA LYS A 353 6.96 -6.94 7.58
C LYS A 353 6.60 -7.09 9.06
N THR A 354 7.42 -6.51 9.95
CA THR A 354 7.17 -6.61 11.40
C THR A 354 5.96 -5.78 11.81
N ASP A 355 5.79 -4.60 11.19
CA ASP A 355 4.62 -3.74 11.43
C ASP A 355 3.32 -4.41 10.96
N GLU A 356 3.31 -4.98 9.75
CA GLU A 356 2.16 -5.73 9.22
C GLU A 356 1.74 -6.89 10.15
N ALA A 357 2.71 -7.67 10.64
CA ALA A 357 2.45 -8.77 11.55
C ALA A 357 1.89 -8.29 12.90
N THR A 358 2.38 -7.15 13.40
CA THR A 358 1.90 -6.53 14.65
C THR A 358 0.47 -6.03 14.48
N ARG A 359 0.19 -5.29 13.40
CA ARG A 359 -1.14 -4.79 13.04
C ARG A 359 -2.16 -5.93 12.93
N LEU A 360 -1.77 -7.05 12.31
CA LEU A 360 -2.62 -8.24 12.20
C LEU A 360 -2.90 -8.87 13.58
N GLY A 361 -1.92 -8.87 14.48
CA GLY A 361 -2.10 -9.30 15.87
C GLY A 361 -3.12 -8.43 16.60
N GLU A 362 -2.97 -7.11 16.53
CA GLU A 362 -3.89 -6.15 17.17
C GLU A 362 -5.33 -6.30 16.66
N LEU A 363 -5.52 -6.43 15.34
CA LEU A 363 -6.84 -6.65 14.74
C LEU A 363 -7.49 -7.96 15.20
N ARG A 364 -6.70 -9.03 15.39
CA ARG A 364 -7.23 -10.31 15.91
C ARG A 364 -7.67 -10.19 17.36
N GLU A 365 -6.90 -9.50 18.20
CA GLU A 365 -7.30 -9.23 19.57
C GLU A 365 -8.57 -8.37 19.65
N GLU A 366 -8.73 -7.40 18.74
CA GLU A 366 -9.96 -6.62 18.62
C GLU A 366 -11.16 -7.49 18.22
N ILE A 367 -10.99 -8.39 17.24
CA ILE A 367 -12.02 -9.36 16.85
C ILE A 367 -12.40 -10.26 18.04
N ASP A 368 -11.42 -10.83 18.74
CA ASP A 368 -11.67 -11.68 19.92
C ASP A 368 -12.43 -10.92 21.01
N SER A 369 -12.14 -9.62 21.21
CA SER A 369 -12.86 -8.75 22.14
C SER A 369 -14.30 -8.49 21.69
N LEU A 370 -14.53 -8.23 20.40
CA LEU A 370 -15.86 -8.03 19.84
C LEU A 370 -16.71 -9.32 19.94
N ASP A 371 -16.12 -10.48 19.68
CA ASP A 371 -16.79 -11.78 19.77
C ASP A 371 -17.30 -12.06 21.20
N GLN A 372 -16.49 -11.73 22.22
CA GLN A 372 -16.91 -11.82 23.62
C GLN A 372 -18.12 -10.92 23.92
N GLN A 373 -18.14 -9.70 23.38
CA GLN A 373 -19.26 -8.76 23.55
C GLN A 373 -20.53 -9.25 22.84
N ILE A 374 -20.40 -9.75 21.61
CA ILE A 374 -21.52 -10.33 20.84
C ILE A 374 -22.12 -11.50 21.62
N MET A 375 -21.28 -12.43 22.10
CA MET A 375 -21.73 -13.57 22.90
C MET A 375 -22.49 -13.12 24.16
N ALA A 376 -21.96 -12.15 24.90
CA ALA A 376 -22.61 -11.63 26.10
C ALA A 376 -23.99 -11.01 25.79
N LEU A 377 -24.10 -10.27 24.68
CA LEU A 377 -25.36 -9.67 24.24
C LEU A 377 -26.38 -10.71 23.80
N ILE A 378 -25.96 -11.76 23.08
CA ILE A 378 -26.83 -12.88 22.68
C ILE A 378 -27.33 -13.63 23.92
N SER A 379 -26.45 -13.94 24.88
CA SER A 379 -26.83 -14.60 26.14
C SER A 379 -27.86 -13.78 26.91
N LYS A 380 -27.62 -12.47 27.07
CA LYS A 380 -28.56 -11.56 27.73
C LYS A 380 -29.92 -11.52 27.03
N ARG A 381 -29.93 -11.54 25.69
CA ARG A 381 -31.16 -11.60 24.91
C ARG A 381 -31.92 -12.92 25.15
N ALA A 382 -31.20 -14.05 25.26
CA ALA A 382 -31.78 -15.34 25.57
C ALA A 382 -32.39 -15.38 26.99
N GLU A 383 -31.72 -14.79 27.98
CA GLU A 383 -32.26 -14.62 29.35
C GLU A 383 -33.57 -13.83 29.34
N CYS A 384 -33.63 -12.70 28.61
CA CYS A 384 -34.87 -11.94 28.47
C CYS A 384 -35.99 -12.77 27.84
N ALA A 385 -35.70 -13.62 26.85
CA ALA A 385 -36.68 -14.53 26.26
C ALA A 385 -37.22 -15.55 27.29
N GLN A 386 -36.34 -16.14 28.10
CA GLN A 386 -36.74 -17.04 29.19
C GLN A 386 -37.61 -16.35 30.24
N GLU A 387 -37.29 -15.11 30.62
CA GLU A 387 -38.12 -14.32 31.53
C GLU A 387 -39.49 -14.03 30.94
N VAL A 388 -39.56 -13.68 29.64
CA VAL A 388 -40.83 -13.49 28.92
C VAL A 388 -41.65 -14.78 28.96
N ALA A 389 -41.03 -15.95 28.76
CA ALA A 389 -41.71 -17.23 28.89
C ALA A 389 -42.29 -17.44 30.29
N HIS A 390 -41.50 -17.24 31.34
CA HIS A 390 -41.95 -17.35 32.72
C HIS A 390 -43.13 -16.43 33.04
N VAL A 391 -43.06 -15.15 32.61
CA VAL A 391 -44.12 -14.17 32.84
C VAL A 391 -45.41 -14.58 32.14
N LYS A 392 -45.35 -15.02 30.88
CA LYS A 392 -46.55 -15.43 30.14
C LYS A 392 -47.17 -16.73 30.69
N MET A 393 -46.35 -17.69 31.12
CA MET A 393 -46.84 -18.93 31.75
C MET A 393 -47.46 -18.67 33.13
N ALA A 394 -46.92 -17.74 33.91
CA ALA A 394 -47.49 -17.35 35.21
C ALA A 394 -48.80 -16.55 35.07
N ALA A 395 -48.94 -15.77 34.00
CA ALA A 395 -50.13 -14.94 33.75
C ALA A 395 -51.36 -15.76 33.30
N ASN A 396 -51.16 -16.88 32.61
CA ASN A 396 -52.24 -17.72 32.07
C ASN A 396 -52.08 -19.21 32.48
N PRO A 397 -52.34 -19.57 33.75
CA PRO A 397 -52.17 -20.95 34.22
C PRO A 397 -53.22 -21.88 33.59
N GLY A 398 -52.79 -22.84 32.78
CA GLY A 398 -53.66 -23.88 32.19
C GLY A 398 -54.21 -23.58 30.79
N GLU A 399 -53.83 -22.48 30.17
CA GLU A 399 -54.09 -22.20 28.74
C GLU A 399 -52.83 -22.45 27.89
N ASP A 400 -53.01 -22.80 26.61
CA ASP A 400 -51.91 -22.91 25.65
C ASP A 400 -51.33 -21.51 25.38
N VAL A 401 -50.20 -21.19 26.03
CA VAL A 401 -49.53 -19.90 25.87
C VAL A 401 -48.78 -19.84 24.54
N PHE A 402 -49.08 -18.81 23.74
CA PHE A 402 -48.50 -18.61 22.43
C PHE A 402 -47.29 -17.65 22.47
N PHE A 403 -46.12 -18.16 22.06
CA PHE A 403 -44.85 -17.46 22.19
C PHE A 403 -44.41 -16.75 20.90
N TYR A 404 -44.68 -17.37 19.74
CA TYR A 404 -44.31 -16.86 18.43
C TYR A 404 -45.30 -15.83 17.88
N ARG A 405 -44.80 -14.70 17.38
CA ARG A 405 -45.61 -13.61 16.80
C ARG A 405 -45.01 -13.17 15.45
N PRO A 406 -45.53 -13.68 14.32
CA PRO A 406 -44.98 -13.42 12.98
C PRO A 406 -44.87 -11.92 12.65
N GLU A 407 -45.88 -11.13 13.04
CA GLU A 407 -45.94 -9.69 12.81
C GLU A 407 -44.81 -8.94 13.54
N ARG A 408 -44.48 -9.40 14.75
CA ARG A 408 -43.41 -8.81 15.56
C ARG A 408 -42.04 -9.15 15.01
N GLU A 409 -41.85 -10.38 14.54
CA GLU A 409 -40.61 -10.80 13.89
C GLU A 409 -40.35 -9.98 12.62
N ALA A 410 -41.35 -9.83 11.75
CA ALA A 410 -41.25 -9.04 10.53
C ALA A 410 -40.88 -7.57 10.82
N GLN A 411 -41.47 -6.96 11.86
CA GLN A 411 -41.12 -5.61 12.29
C GLN A 411 -39.67 -5.49 12.77
N VAL A 412 -39.18 -6.47 13.53
CA VAL A 412 -37.79 -6.49 14.03
C VAL A 412 -36.82 -6.64 12.88
N LEU A 413 -37.03 -7.60 11.98
CA LEU A 413 -36.15 -7.81 10.82
C LEU A 413 -36.11 -6.61 9.88
N ARG A 414 -37.26 -5.96 9.63
CA ARG A 414 -37.32 -4.72 8.84
C ARG A 414 -36.47 -3.62 9.48
N ARG A 415 -36.61 -3.41 10.79
CA ARG A 415 -35.81 -2.42 11.52
C ARG A 415 -34.31 -2.73 11.45
N ILE A 416 -33.93 -4.00 11.56
CA ILE A 416 -32.52 -4.42 11.43
C ILE A 416 -31.97 -4.08 10.04
N LYS A 417 -32.74 -4.32 8.97
CA LYS A 417 -32.35 -3.94 7.60
C LYS A 417 -32.23 -2.42 7.45
N GLU A 418 -33.22 -1.66 7.90
CA GLU A 418 -33.22 -0.18 7.82
C GLU A 418 -32.09 0.49 8.60
N GLN A 419 -31.63 -0.14 9.69
CA GLN A 419 -30.59 0.38 10.58
C GLN A 419 -29.21 -0.22 10.32
N ASN A 420 -29.07 -1.09 9.32
CA ASN A 420 -27.80 -1.77 9.03
C ASN A 420 -26.76 -0.78 8.46
N PRO A 421 -25.67 -0.48 9.17
CA PRO A 421 -24.64 0.43 8.66
C PRO A 421 -23.67 -0.24 7.67
N GLY A 422 -23.81 -1.55 7.42
CA GLY A 422 -22.80 -2.36 6.74
C GLY A 422 -21.65 -2.75 7.67
N PRO A 423 -20.62 -3.46 7.16
CA PRO A 423 -20.37 -3.83 5.76
C PRO A 423 -21.14 -5.07 5.26
N LEU A 424 -21.88 -5.78 6.13
CA LEU A 424 -22.69 -6.93 5.72
C LEU A 424 -23.97 -6.48 4.99
N PRO A 425 -24.42 -7.20 3.93
CA PRO A 425 -25.70 -6.92 3.27
C PRO A 425 -26.92 -7.11 4.18
N ASP A 426 -27.99 -6.38 3.91
CA ASP A 426 -29.23 -6.38 4.70
C ASP A 426 -29.86 -7.77 4.86
N GLU A 427 -29.83 -8.58 3.80
CA GLU A 427 -30.38 -9.94 3.84
C GLU A 427 -29.58 -10.87 4.74
N GLU A 428 -28.25 -10.75 4.75
CA GLU A 428 -27.38 -11.56 5.63
C GLU A 428 -27.54 -11.13 7.09
N MET A 429 -27.62 -9.82 7.35
CA MET A 429 -27.87 -9.32 8.70
C MET A 429 -29.23 -9.80 9.24
N ALA A 430 -30.28 -9.72 8.41
CA ALA A 430 -31.60 -10.22 8.78
C ALA A 430 -31.62 -11.73 9.03
N ARG A 431 -30.85 -12.52 8.26
CA ARG A 431 -30.70 -13.96 8.47
C ARG A 431 -30.06 -14.26 9.84
N LEU A 432 -28.96 -13.60 10.20
CA LEU A 432 -28.29 -13.80 11.49
C LEU A 432 -29.23 -13.49 12.67
N PHE A 433 -29.95 -12.37 12.60
CA PHE A 433 -30.93 -12.01 13.63
C PHE A 433 -32.11 -12.98 13.70
N ARG A 434 -32.54 -13.57 12.56
CA ARG A 434 -33.56 -14.62 12.53
C ARG A 434 -33.11 -15.88 13.26
N GLU A 435 -31.85 -16.32 13.07
CA GLU A 435 -31.32 -17.48 13.81
C GLU A 435 -31.24 -17.21 15.32
N ILE A 436 -30.79 -16.01 15.73
CA ILE A 436 -30.78 -15.63 17.15
C ILE A 436 -32.21 -15.58 17.70
N MET A 437 -33.18 -15.07 16.94
CA MET A 437 -34.61 -15.09 17.30
C MET A 437 -35.11 -16.51 17.49
N SER A 438 -34.94 -17.37 16.47
CA SER A 438 -35.32 -18.78 16.47
C SER A 438 -34.75 -19.52 17.68
N ALA A 439 -33.46 -19.37 17.95
CA ALA A 439 -32.80 -20.03 19.07
C ALA A 439 -33.37 -19.59 20.42
N CYS A 440 -33.63 -18.29 20.61
CA CYS A 440 -34.27 -17.80 21.83
C CYS A 440 -35.72 -18.26 21.97
N LEU A 441 -36.50 -18.28 20.88
CA LEU A 441 -37.88 -18.78 20.85
C LEU A 441 -37.95 -20.27 21.22
N ALA A 442 -36.98 -21.08 20.78
CA ALA A 442 -36.91 -22.49 21.13
C ALA A 442 -36.66 -22.73 22.63
N LEU A 443 -36.04 -21.79 23.35
CA LEU A 443 -35.90 -21.86 24.81
C LEU A 443 -37.24 -21.64 25.54
N GLU A 444 -38.19 -20.95 24.92
CA GLU A 444 -39.52 -20.70 25.50
C GLU A 444 -40.43 -21.94 25.35
N LYS A 445 -40.58 -22.44 24.12
CA LYS A 445 -41.29 -23.69 23.79
C LYS A 445 -40.84 -24.18 22.41
N PRO A 446 -40.37 -25.43 22.24
CA PRO A 446 -40.03 -25.98 20.93
C PRO A 446 -41.22 -25.92 19.96
N MET A 447 -41.05 -25.25 18.82
CA MET A 447 -42.10 -25.12 17.82
C MET A 447 -42.08 -26.28 16.85
N HIS A 448 -43.18 -27.02 16.79
CA HIS A 448 -43.45 -28.03 15.77
C HIS A 448 -44.02 -27.40 14.50
N ILE A 449 -43.32 -27.54 13.37
CA ILE A 449 -43.70 -27.01 12.07
C ILE A 449 -43.95 -28.16 11.11
N ALA A 450 -45.21 -28.38 10.77
CA ALA A 450 -45.62 -29.37 9.78
C ALA A 450 -45.30 -28.89 8.36
N PHE A 451 -44.83 -29.77 7.49
CA PHE A 451 -44.58 -29.42 6.09
C PHE A 451 -44.85 -30.61 5.17
N LEU A 452 -45.10 -30.32 3.89
CA LEU A 452 -45.21 -31.34 2.85
C LEU A 452 -43.85 -32.00 2.63
N GLY A 453 -43.71 -33.20 3.17
CA GLY A 453 -42.51 -34.03 3.14
C GLY A 453 -42.31 -34.78 1.82
N PRO A 454 -41.30 -35.67 1.75
CA PRO A 454 -40.38 -36.06 2.82
C PRO A 454 -39.35 -34.97 3.20
N VAL A 455 -38.49 -35.25 4.19
CA VAL A 455 -37.32 -34.40 4.51
C VAL A 455 -36.41 -34.24 3.29
N GLY A 456 -35.75 -33.10 3.14
CA GLY A 456 -34.94 -32.74 1.98
C GLY A 456 -35.70 -31.95 0.89
N THR A 457 -36.99 -31.66 1.09
CA THR A 457 -37.82 -30.94 0.10
C THR A 457 -37.67 -29.42 0.16
N PHE A 458 -38.06 -28.72 -0.91
CA PHE A 458 -38.15 -27.26 -0.91
C PHE A 458 -39.14 -26.72 0.13
N THR A 459 -40.17 -27.49 0.49
CA THR A 459 -41.10 -27.11 1.57
C THR A 459 -40.40 -27.10 2.93
N GLN A 460 -39.47 -28.03 3.19
CA GLN A 460 -38.63 -27.97 4.40
C GLN A 460 -37.71 -26.75 4.36
N ALA A 461 -37.07 -26.47 3.22
CA ALA A 461 -36.24 -25.28 3.06
C ALA A 461 -37.05 -23.98 3.30
N ALA A 462 -38.33 -23.97 2.89
CA ALA A 462 -39.23 -22.85 3.13
C ALA A 462 -39.55 -22.68 4.62
N ALA A 463 -39.81 -23.80 5.32
CA ALA A 463 -40.03 -23.81 6.75
C ALA A 463 -38.81 -23.27 7.51
N LEU A 464 -37.60 -23.76 7.21
CA LEU A 464 -36.37 -23.31 7.87
C LEU A 464 -36.04 -21.85 7.53
N LYS A 465 -36.28 -21.40 6.29
CA LYS A 465 -36.09 -19.99 5.92
C LYS A 465 -37.01 -19.06 6.71
N HIS A 466 -38.26 -19.47 6.95
CA HIS A 466 -39.24 -18.64 7.65
C HIS A 466 -39.04 -18.67 9.17
N PHE A 467 -38.86 -19.85 9.76
CA PHE A 467 -38.85 -20.02 11.22
C PHE A 467 -37.45 -20.15 11.85
N GLY A 468 -36.38 -20.27 11.05
CA GLY A 468 -35.03 -20.57 11.52
C GLY A 468 -34.79 -22.06 11.80
N HIS A 469 -33.57 -22.42 12.21
CA HIS A 469 -33.15 -23.82 12.31
C HIS A 469 -33.49 -24.50 13.65
N SER A 470 -33.97 -23.75 14.64
CA SER A 470 -34.25 -24.30 15.98
C SER A 470 -35.64 -24.92 16.11
N VAL A 471 -36.44 -24.95 15.03
CA VAL A 471 -37.77 -25.56 15.02
C VAL A 471 -37.72 -27.07 14.81
N VAL A 472 -38.72 -27.77 15.35
CA VAL A 472 -38.93 -29.19 15.12
C VAL A 472 -39.76 -29.35 13.85
N SER A 473 -39.10 -29.71 12.75
CA SER A 473 -39.79 -29.91 11.47
C SER A 473 -40.47 -31.29 11.40
N VAL A 474 -41.76 -31.32 11.08
CA VAL A 474 -42.60 -32.54 11.03
C VAL A 474 -43.01 -32.83 9.58
N PRO A 475 -42.37 -33.82 8.91
CA PRO A 475 -42.69 -34.14 7.52
C PRO A 475 -44.00 -34.92 7.41
N LEU A 476 -44.89 -34.49 6.52
CA LEU A 476 -46.17 -35.17 6.26
C LEU A 476 -46.32 -35.55 4.78
N PRO A 477 -46.96 -36.68 4.46
CA PRO A 477 -46.93 -37.24 3.10
C PRO A 477 -47.82 -36.49 2.08
N ALA A 478 -48.74 -35.65 2.54
CA ALA A 478 -49.71 -34.96 1.69
C ALA A 478 -50.16 -33.62 2.29
N ILE A 479 -50.67 -32.72 1.46
CA ILE A 479 -51.07 -31.36 1.86
C ILE A 479 -52.24 -31.42 2.85
N ASP A 480 -53.24 -32.25 2.61
CA ASP A 480 -54.37 -32.47 3.52
C ASP A 480 -53.94 -32.98 4.91
N ALA A 481 -52.85 -33.76 4.98
CA ALA A 481 -52.27 -34.19 6.24
C ALA A 481 -51.65 -33.00 6.99
N VAL A 482 -50.97 -32.07 6.30
CA VAL A 482 -50.42 -30.83 6.91
C VAL A 482 -51.52 -30.00 7.53
N PHE A 483 -52.64 -29.79 6.82
CA PHE A 483 -53.79 -29.07 7.35
C PHE A 483 -54.38 -29.76 8.59
N ARG A 484 -54.60 -31.08 8.54
CA ARG A 484 -55.13 -31.84 9.69
C ARG A 484 -54.22 -31.80 10.91
N GLU A 485 -52.91 -31.89 10.71
CA GLU A 485 -51.93 -31.87 11.80
C GLU A 485 -51.99 -30.52 12.56
N VAL A 486 -52.09 -29.41 11.82
CA VAL A 486 -52.20 -28.06 12.38
C VAL A 486 -53.58 -27.82 13.01
N GLU A 487 -54.65 -28.29 12.39
CA GLU A 487 -56.02 -28.21 12.93
C GLU A 487 -56.14 -28.94 14.28
N SER A 488 -55.54 -30.13 14.37
CA SER A 488 -55.55 -30.93 15.61
C SER A 488 -54.73 -30.30 16.74
N GLY A 489 -53.84 -29.36 16.41
CA GLY A 489 -52.89 -28.75 17.34
C GLY A 489 -51.63 -29.57 17.61
N ALA A 490 -51.43 -30.70 16.92
CA ALA A 490 -50.22 -31.51 17.00
C ALA A 490 -48.99 -30.80 16.39
N ALA A 491 -49.22 -29.94 15.39
CA ALA A 491 -48.26 -28.95 14.91
C ALA A 491 -48.79 -27.53 15.14
N HIS A 492 -47.90 -26.57 15.40
CA HIS A 492 -48.29 -25.17 15.63
C HIS A 492 -48.59 -24.45 14.31
N TYR A 493 -47.78 -24.74 13.29
CA TYR A 493 -47.90 -24.16 11.96
C TYR A 493 -47.65 -25.20 10.88
N GLY A 494 -48.20 -24.95 9.69
CA GLY A 494 -47.99 -25.73 8.49
C GLY A 494 -47.32 -24.89 7.41
N VAL A 495 -46.45 -25.51 6.60
CA VAL A 495 -45.88 -24.89 5.39
C VAL A 495 -46.35 -25.65 4.18
N VAL A 496 -47.09 -24.98 3.31
CA VAL A 496 -47.68 -25.57 2.10
C VAL A 496 -47.38 -24.72 0.87
N PRO A 497 -47.01 -25.33 -0.26
CA PRO A 497 -46.77 -24.58 -1.49
C PRO A 497 -48.11 -24.13 -2.10
N VAL A 498 -48.20 -22.90 -2.63
CA VAL A 498 -49.43 -22.37 -3.23
C VAL A 498 -49.28 -22.08 -4.72
N GLU A 499 -48.10 -21.64 -5.16
CA GLU A 499 -47.86 -21.23 -6.52
C GLU A 499 -46.40 -21.47 -6.90
N ASN A 500 -46.17 -22.02 -8.09
CA ASN A 500 -44.86 -22.02 -8.72
C ASN A 500 -44.90 -21.16 -10.00
N SER A 501 -43.94 -20.27 -10.17
CA SER A 501 -43.84 -19.36 -11.33
C SER A 501 -43.79 -20.05 -12.70
N THR A 502 -43.40 -21.32 -12.76
CA THR A 502 -43.30 -22.10 -14.00
C THR A 502 -44.54 -22.96 -14.24
N GLU A 503 -45.09 -23.58 -13.19
CA GLU A 503 -46.19 -24.57 -13.28
C GLU A 503 -47.57 -24.00 -12.91
N GLY A 504 -47.64 -22.81 -12.32
CA GLY A 504 -48.87 -22.14 -11.90
C GLY A 504 -49.33 -22.52 -10.48
N MET A 505 -50.64 -22.35 -10.23
CA MET A 505 -51.25 -22.54 -8.92
C MET A 505 -51.37 -24.02 -8.54
N ILE A 506 -51.13 -24.31 -7.27
CA ILE A 506 -51.32 -25.65 -6.70
C ILE A 506 -52.75 -25.72 -6.15
N ASN A 507 -53.67 -26.14 -7.02
CA ASN A 507 -55.11 -26.14 -6.72
C ASN A 507 -55.47 -26.89 -5.43
N HIS A 508 -54.77 -27.98 -5.12
CA HIS A 508 -55.06 -28.75 -3.92
C HIS A 508 -54.88 -27.94 -2.63
N THR A 509 -53.90 -27.04 -2.57
CA THR A 509 -53.73 -26.11 -1.43
C THR A 509 -54.90 -25.13 -1.34
N LEU A 510 -55.39 -24.63 -2.48
CA LEU A 510 -56.53 -23.72 -2.52
C LEU A 510 -57.84 -24.41 -2.10
N ASP A 511 -58.04 -25.65 -2.55
CA ASP A 511 -59.21 -26.45 -2.19
C ASP A 511 -59.26 -26.71 -0.67
N MET A 512 -58.11 -26.95 -0.04
CA MET A 512 -58.05 -27.14 1.41
C MET A 512 -58.53 -25.90 2.19
N PHE A 513 -58.23 -24.69 1.73
CA PHE A 513 -58.72 -23.45 2.37
C PHE A 513 -60.24 -23.26 2.26
N MET A 514 -60.91 -23.92 1.31
CA MET A 514 -62.37 -23.87 1.21
C MET A 514 -63.05 -24.71 2.30
N SER A 515 -62.36 -25.73 2.81
CA SER A 515 -62.89 -26.68 3.80
C SER A 515 -62.27 -26.55 5.20
N SER A 516 -61.12 -25.88 5.31
CA SER A 516 -60.35 -25.74 6.55
C SER A 516 -60.64 -24.42 7.27
N PRO A 517 -60.72 -24.40 8.62
CA PRO A 517 -60.80 -23.16 9.39
C PRO A 517 -59.45 -22.43 9.52
N LEU A 518 -58.33 -23.03 9.07
CA LEU A 518 -57.00 -22.45 9.21
C LEU A 518 -56.85 -21.13 8.44
N LYS A 519 -55.97 -20.28 8.94
CA LYS A 519 -55.67 -18.95 8.40
C LYS A 519 -54.26 -18.92 7.83
N ILE A 520 -54.04 -18.01 6.87
CA ILE A 520 -52.70 -17.70 6.38
C ILE A 520 -52.06 -16.75 7.38
N CYS A 521 -50.99 -17.22 8.02
CA CYS A 521 -50.24 -16.48 9.04
C CYS A 521 -48.97 -15.83 8.48
N GLY A 522 -48.58 -16.17 7.26
CA GLY A 522 -47.42 -15.62 6.60
C GLY A 522 -47.17 -16.24 5.23
N GLU A 523 -46.17 -15.69 4.54
CA GLU A 523 -45.73 -16.14 3.23
C GLU A 523 -44.20 -16.24 3.21
N VAL A 524 -43.68 -17.21 2.46
CA VAL A 524 -42.26 -17.28 2.12
C VAL A 524 -42.08 -17.64 0.66
N GLN A 525 -41.22 -16.88 -0.03
CA GLN A 525 -40.82 -17.16 -1.41
C GLN A 525 -39.42 -17.78 -1.43
N LEU A 526 -39.27 -18.84 -2.21
CA LEU A 526 -37.99 -19.48 -2.49
C LEU A 526 -37.73 -19.54 -3.98
N ARG A 527 -36.51 -19.15 -4.35
CA ARG A 527 -35.96 -19.47 -5.66
C ARG A 527 -35.60 -20.96 -5.68
N ILE A 528 -36.06 -21.65 -6.70
CA ILE A 528 -35.93 -23.09 -6.86
C ILE A 528 -34.74 -23.37 -7.78
N HIS A 529 -33.62 -23.71 -7.16
CA HIS A 529 -32.46 -24.20 -7.87
C HIS A 529 -32.45 -25.73 -7.89
N HIS A 530 -32.30 -26.28 -9.09
CA HIS A 530 -32.13 -27.70 -9.30
C HIS A 530 -30.66 -27.98 -9.56
N HIS A 531 -30.10 -28.97 -8.89
CA HIS A 531 -28.72 -29.40 -9.07
C HIS A 531 -28.70 -30.85 -9.55
N LEU A 532 -27.70 -31.21 -10.35
CA LEU A 532 -27.39 -32.61 -10.60
C LEU A 532 -26.48 -33.11 -9.47
N LEU A 533 -27.00 -34.02 -8.66
CA LEU A 533 -26.36 -34.52 -7.45
C LEU A 533 -25.89 -35.96 -7.61
N VAL A 534 -24.71 -36.27 -7.08
CA VAL A 534 -24.13 -37.63 -7.07
C VAL A 534 -23.56 -37.96 -5.70
N ASN A 535 -23.47 -39.24 -5.36
CA ASN A 535 -22.75 -39.67 -4.16
C ASN A 535 -21.25 -39.30 -4.29
N PRO A 536 -20.58 -38.75 -3.26
CA PRO A 536 -19.14 -38.47 -3.30
C PRO A 536 -18.27 -39.67 -3.70
N ALA A 537 -18.70 -40.89 -3.40
CA ALA A 537 -18.05 -42.14 -3.82
C ALA A 537 -18.23 -42.46 -5.32
N HIS A 538 -18.84 -41.56 -6.10
CA HIS A 538 -19.01 -41.69 -7.53
C HIS A 538 -17.68 -41.73 -8.28
N GLU A 539 -16.63 -41.03 -7.81
CA GLU A 539 -15.26 -41.04 -8.39
C GLU A 539 -15.20 -40.94 -9.93
N GLY A 540 -16.17 -40.26 -10.56
CA GLY A 540 -16.25 -40.13 -12.02
C GLY A 540 -16.74 -41.37 -12.78
N GLN A 541 -17.41 -42.32 -12.10
CA GLN A 541 -18.12 -43.43 -12.73
C GLN A 541 -19.17 -42.94 -13.72
N GLU A 542 -19.59 -43.78 -14.67
CA GLU A 542 -20.62 -43.38 -15.62
C GLU A 542 -22.01 -43.30 -14.94
N ILE A 543 -22.73 -42.20 -15.15
CA ILE A 543 -24.11 -42.05 -14.68
C ILE A 543 -25.03 -42.79 -15.65
N THR A 544 -25.62 -43.89 -15.19
CA THR A 544 -26.52 -44.72 -16.00
C THR A 544 -27.99 -44.33 -15.84
N ARG A 545 -28.35 -43.78 -14.68
CA ARG A 545 -29.72 -43.37 -14.33
C ARG A 545 -29.75 -42.05 -13.58
N ILE A 546 -30.78 -41.25 -13.85
CA ILE A 546 -31.08 -40.03 -13.11
C ILE A 546 -32.46 -40.18 -12.49
N TYR A 547 -32.56 -39.94 -11.18
CA TYR A 547 -33.81 -39.88 -10.44
C TYR A 547 -34.28 -38.44 -10.27
N SER A 548 -35.57 -38.18 -10.44
CA SER A 548 -36.19 -36.92 -10.02
C SER A 548 -37.70 -37.02 -9.98
N HIS A 549 -38.36 -36.03 -9.39
CA HIS A 549 -39.80 -35.85 -9.56
C HIS A 549 -40.13 -35.45 -11.01
N GLN A 550 -41.33 -35.81 -11.48
CA GLN A 550 -41.76 -35.57 -12.87
C GLN A 550 -41.67 -34.08 -13.27
N GLN A 551 -42.05 -33.19 -12.36
CA GLN A 551 -42.02 -31.74 -12.60
C GLN A 551 -40.58 -31.22 -12.73
N SER A 552 -39.68 -31.66 -11.87
CA SER A 552 -38.26 -31.26 -11.93
C SER A 552 -37.60 -31.72 -13.22
N PHE A 553 -37.94 -32.91 -13.73
CA PHE A 553 -37.49 -33.35 -15.06
C PHE A 553 -37.99 -32.44 -16.17
N ALA A 554 -39.25 -32.00 -16.11
CA ALA A 554 -39.80 -31.08 -17.09
C ALA A 554 -39.08 -29.72 -17.02
N GLN A 555 -38.72 -29.27 -15.82
CA GLN A 555 -38.04 -28.00 -15.58
C GLN A 555 -36.55 -28.01 -15.92
N CYS A 556 -35.90 -29.18 -16.02
CA CYS A 556 -34.48 -29.30 -16.37
C CYS A 556 -34.26 -29.95 -17.74
N ARG A 557 -35.31 -30.05 -18.57
CA ARG A 557 -35.32 -30.89 -19.77
C ARG A 557 -34.26 -30.44 -20.78
N LYS A 558 -34.16 -29.13 -21.08
CA LYS A 558 -33.19 -28.65 -22.07
C LYS A 558 -31.76 -28.93 -21.61
N TRP A 559 -31.47 -28.71 -20.32
CA TRP A 559 -30.15 -29.00 -19.78
C TRP A 559 -29.82 -30.49 -19.86
N LEU A 560 -30.75 -31.37 -19.49
CA LEU A 560 -30.57 -32.82 -19.55
C LEU A 560 -30.38 -33.33 -20.98
N ASP A 561 -31.14 -32.79 -21.94
CA ASP A 561 -31.00 -33.16 -23.35
C ASP A 561 -29.65 -32.74 -23.93
N ALA A 562 -29.10 -31.61 -23.49
CA ALA A 562 -27.79 -31.11 -23.94
C ALA A 562 -26.61 -31.81 -23.25
N ASN A 563 -26.72 -32.14 -21.96
CA ASN A 563 -25.58 -32.56 -21.15
C ASN A 563 -25.59 -34.04 -20.74
N ARG A 564 -26.76 -34.70 -20.76
CA ARG A 564 -26.97 -36.09 -20.32
C ARG A 564 -27.89 -36.83 -21.29
N TYR A 565 -27.61 -36.67 -22.58
CA TYR A 565 -28.35 -37.35 -23.63
C TYR A 565 -28.20 -38.87 -23.52
N GLY A 566 -29.30 -39.61 -23.62
CA GLY A 566 -29.30 -41.08 -23.59
C GLY A 566 -29.27 -41.73 -22.20
N VAL A 567 -29.10 -40.95 -21.12
CA VAL A 567 -29.16 -41.46 -19.74
C VAL A 567 -30.62 -41.73 -19.33
N GLU A 568 -30.88 -42.87 -18.69
CA GLU A 568 -32.24 -43.27 -18.28
C GLU A 568 -32.78 -42.31 -17.20
N ARG A 569 -34.02 -41.80 -17.39
CA ARG A 569 -34.67 -40.84 -16.48
C ARG A 569 -35.80 -41.54 -15.74
N ILE A 570 -35.66 -41.73 -14.43
CA ILE A 570 -36.62 -42.47 -13.61
C ILE A 570 -37.37 -41.51 -12.71
N THR A 571 -38.69 -41.45 -12.89
CA THR A 571 -39.57 -40.61 -12.07
C THR A 571 -39.83 -41.25 -10.71
N VAL A 572 -39.66 -40.46 -9.65
CA VAL A 572 -39.95 -40.85 -8.26
C VAL A 572 -40.93 -39.88 -7.61
N SER A 573 -41.38 -40.20 -6.39
CA SER A 573 -42.42 -39.45 -5.68
C SER A 573 -42.00 -38.04 -5.23
N SER A 574 -40.70 -37.78 -5.04
CA SER A 574 -40.18 -36.45 -4.70
C SER A 574 -38.70 -36.31 -5.05
N ASN A 575 -38.20 -35.08 -5.12
CA ASN A 575 -36.77 -34.83 -5.32
C ASN A 575 -35.92 -35.29 -4.13
N ALA A 576 -36.48 -35.32 -2.92
CA ALA A 576 -35.77 -35.83 -1.76
C ALA A 576 -35.65 -37.37 -1.81
N GLU A 577 -36.69 -38.06 -2.28
CA GLU A 577 -36.59 -39.50 -2.57
C GLU A 577 -35.58 -39.77 -3.69
N ALA A 578 -35.49 -38.90 -4.69
CA ALA A 578 -34.46 -39.00 -5.72
C ALA A 578 -33.06 -38.90 -5.11
N ALA A 579 -32.82 -37.90 -4.25
CA ALA A 579 -31.54 -37.73 -3.57
C ALA A 579 -31.20 -38.93 -2.66
N ARG A 580 -32.16 -39.43 -1.89
CA ARG A 580 -31.98 -40.64 -1.07
C ARG A 580 -31.52 -41.84 -1.92
N ARG A 581 -32.17 -42.09 -3.06
CA ARG A 581 -31.77 -43.18 -3.97
C ARG A 581 -30.39 -42.97 -4.57
N ALA A 582 -30.06 -41.75 -4.99
CA ALA A 582 -28.73 -41.44 -5.52
C ALA A 582 -27.63 -41.58 -4.47
N ALA A 583 -27.93 -41.42 -3.18
CA ALA A 583 -27.00 -41.70 -2.09
C ALA A 583 -26.75 -43.21 -1.91
N GLU A 584 -27.77 -44.05 -2.13
CA GLU A 584 -27.71 -45.49 -1.88
C GLU A 584 -27.26 -46.31 -3.11
N GLU A 585 -27.57 -45.86 -4.33
CA GLU A 585 -27.37 -46.61 -5.57
C GLU A 585 -26.15 -46.11 -6.37
N PRO A 586 -25.09 -46.91 -6.52
CA PRO A 586 -23.93 -46.56 -7.35
C PRO A 586 -24.30 -46.33 -8.82
N GLY A 587 -23.58 -45.40 -9.48
CA GLY A 587 -23.79 -45.10 -10.90
C GLY A 587 -25.11 -44.36 -11.21
N THR A 588 -25.74 -43.78 -10.19
CA THR A 588 -26.97 -42.99 -10.33
C THR A 588 -26.77 -41.54 -9.89
N ALA A 589 -27.63 -40.65 -10.37
CA ALA A 589 -27.65 -39.24 -9.98
C ALA A 589 -29.08 -38.80 -9.63
N ALA A 590 -29.22 -37.70 -8.91
CA ALA A 590 -30.51 -37.11 -8.58
C ALA A 590 -30.59 -35.66 -9.05
N ILE A 591 -31.81 -35.21 -9.38
CA ILE A 591 -32.09 -33.78 -9.51
C ILE A 591 -32.87 -33.33 -8.28
N ALA A 592 -32.22 -32.52 -7.44
CA ALA A 592 -32.81 -31.97 -6.22
C ALA A 592 -32.18 -30.61 -5.85
N GLY A 593 -32.71 -29.97 -4.81
CA GLY A 593 -32.21 -28.69 -4.29
C GLY A 593 -31.12 -28.84 -3.23
N ASP A 594 -30.60 -27.71 -2.75
CA ASP A 594 -29.54 -27.64 -1.73
C ASP A 594 -29.84 -28.45 -0.46
N MET A 595 -31.07 -28.34 0.04
CA MET A 595 -31.51 -29.03 1.27
C MET A 595 -31.37 -30.55 1.16
N ALA A 596 -31.68 -31.13 -0.01
CA ALA A 596 -31.50 -32.56 -0.23
C ALA A 596 -30.03 -32.93 -0.37
N ALA A 597 -29.23 -32.08 -1.03
CA ALA A 597 -27.80 -32.32 -1.18
C ALA A 597 -27.09 -32.39 0.17
N GLU A 598 -27.37 -31.43 1.06
CA GLU A 598 -26.80 -31.38 2.40
C GLU A 598 -27.28 -32.56 3.27
N LEU A 599 -28.60 -32.79 3.30
CA LEU A 599 -29.19 -33.82 4.16
C LEU A 599 -28.71 -35.24 3.80
N TYR A 600 -28.54 -35.54 2.52
CA TYR A 600 -28.13 -36.85 2.04
C TYR A 600 -26.63 -36.94 1.70
N GLY A 601 -25.84 -35.90 2.00
CA GLY A 601 -24.39 -35.89 1.81
C GLY A 601 -23.95 -36.04 0.35
N LEU A 602 -24.70 -35.47 -0.60
CA LEU A 602 -24.43 -35.56 -2.03
C LEU A 602 -23.58 -34.39 -2.54
N GLU A 603 -22.73 -34.67 -3.51
CA GLU A 603 -21.93 -33.67 -4.21
C GLU A 603 -22.67 -33.12 -5.44
N LYS A 604 -22.52 -31.82 -5.70
CA LYS A 604 -23.13 -31.13 -6.85
C LYS A 604 -22.23 -31.26 -8.08
N LEU A 605 -22.57 -32.19 -8.98
CA LEU A 605 -21.88 -32.34 -10.26
C LEU A 605 -22.19 -31.20 -11.23
N ALA A 606 -23.39 -30.64 -11.15
CA ALA A 606 -23.76 -29.43 -11.88
C ALA A 606 -24.72 -28.57 -11.06
N ASN A 607 -24.54 -27.25 -11.13
CA ASN A 607 -25.32 -26.28 -10.37
C ASN A 607 -26.38 -25.60 -11.24
N SER A 608 -27.57 -25.38 -10.67
CA SER A 608 -28.64 -24.56 -11.27
C SER A 608 -28.98 -25.00 -12.70
N ILE A 609 -29.37 -26.25 -12.86
CA ILE A 609 -29.66 -26.91 -14.15
C ILE A 609 -31.09 -26.69 -14.64
N GLU A 610 -31.90 -25.92 -13.91
CA GLU A 610 -33.23 -25.53 -14.34
C GLU A 610 -33.20 -24.70 -15.63
N ASP A 611 -34.16 -24.94 -16.51
CA ASP A 611 -34.30 -24.28 -17.82
C ASP A 611 -34.66 -22.79 -17.68
N ARG A 612 -35.19 -22.37 -16.52
CA ARG A 612 -35.57 -20.99 -16.19
C ARG A 612 -34.91 -20.56 -14.87
N PRO A 613 -33.95 -19.64 -14.89
CA PRO A 613 -33.21 -19.27 -13.69
C PRO A 613 -34.06 -18.51 -12.67
N ASP A 614 -35.15 -17.86 -13.07
CA ASP A 614 -36.06 -17.08 -12.23
C ASP A 614 -37.17 -17.92 -11.56
N ASN A 615 -37.09 -19.24 -11.66
CA ASN A 615 -38.07 -20.15 -11.08
C ASN A 615 -38.20 -19.96 -9.57
N THR A 616 -39.36 -19.48 -9.14
CA THR A 616 -39.70 -19.20 -7.75
C THR A 616 -40.98 -19.94 -7.35
N THR A 617 -40.99 -20.52 -6.15
CA THR A 617 -42.18 -21.09 -5.52
C THR A 617 -42.56 -20.25 -4.31
N ARG A 618 -43.85 -19.92 -4.22
CA ARG A 618 -44.47 -19.25 -3.08
C ARG A 618 -45.09 -20.31 -2.16
N PHE A 619 -44.76 -20.21 -0.89
CA PHE A 619 -45.27 -21.07 0.17
C PHE A 619 -46.06 -20.22 1.16
N LEU A 620 -47.16 -20.78 1.65
CA LEU A 620 -47.98 -20.18 2.69
C LEU A 620 -47.70 -20.85 4.02
N ILE A 621 -47.64 -20.03 5.05
CA ILE A 621 -47.60 -20.45 6.44
C ILE A 621 -49.04 -20.47 6.94
N ILE A 622 -49.52 -21.63 7.35
CA ILE A 622 -50.89 -21.82 7.85
C ILE A 622 -50.89 -22.06 9.35
N GLY A 623 -51.87 -21.50 10.04
CA GLY A 623 -52.02 -21.62 11.49
C GLY A 623 -53.48 -21.45 11.92
N ARG A 624 -53.74 -21.69 13.21
CA ARG A 624 -55.09 -21.58 13.79
C ARG A 624 -55.47 -20.13 14.13
N GLU A 625 -54.51 -19.22 14.12
CA GLU A 625 -54.65 -17.87 14.65
C GLU A 625 -54.79 -16.81 13.55
N GLU A 626 -55.49 -15.74 13.88
CA GLU A 626 -55.57 -14.54 13.04
C GLU A 626 -54.38 -13.62 13.35
N VAL A 627 -53.54 -13.36 12.35
CA VAL A 627 -52.32 -12.55 12.52
C VAL A 627 -52.65 -11.08 12.24
N PRO A 628 -52.39 -10.15 13.17
CA PRO A 628 -52.57 -8.72 12.94
C PRO A 628 -51.63 -8.17 11.86
N ALA A 629 -52.04 -7.06 11.26
CA ALA A 629 -51.24 -6.33 10.27
C ALA A 629 -49.84 -5.95 10.80
N SER A 630 -48.78 -6.28 10.05
CA SER A 630 -47.40 -5.86 10.31
C SER A 630 -47.13 -4.41 9.87
N GLY A 631 -48.09 -3.80 9.15
CA GLY A 631 -48.11 -2.41 8.71
C GLY A 631 -47.61 -2.15 7.28
N HIS A 632 -47.14 -3.19 6.59
CA HIS A 632 -46.75 -3.20 5.18
C HIS A 632 -47.11 -4.56 4.55
N ASP A 633 -48.31 -5.05 4.84
CA ASP A 633 -48.79 -6.39 4.48
C ASP A 633 -49.19 -6.53 3.01
#